data_AF-A0A162YD54-F1
#
_entry.id   AF-A0A162YD54-F1
#
_cell.length_a   1.000
_cell.length_b   1.000
_cell.length_c   1.000
_cell.angle_alpha   90.00
_cell.angle_beta   90.00
_cell.angle_gamma   90.00
#
_symmetry.space_group_name_H-M   'P 1'
#
loop_
_entity.id
_entity.type
_entity.pdbx_description
1 polymer ?
#
loop_
_entity_poly.entity_id
_entity_poly.type
_entity_poly.pdbx_seq_one_letter_code
_entity_poly.pdbx_strand_id
1 'polypeptide(L)'
;MKFSTSILVISLGLLALSNVARAESKVIERGACTTADEKAECSQQCTEGALQPMCVSDTCFCTNVGVGDCSENNNKGCKAICRTLGLETTGCSDDECVCD
;
A
#
# COMPACT_ATOMS: atom_id res chain seq x y z
N MET A 1 -60.15 -21.46 -29.48
CA MET A 1 -58.86 -20.73 -29.54
C MET A 1 -58.09 -21.18 -28.29
N LYS A 2 -57.14 -22.14 -28.26
CA LYS A 2 -55.74 -22.19 -28.78
C LYS A 2 -55.06 -20.81 -28.62
N PHE A 3 -54.05 -20.59 -27.78
CA PHE A 3 -52.66 -21.10 -27.64
C PHE A 3 -52.18 -20.79 -26.19
N SER A 4 -51.06 -21.21 -25.59
CA SER A 4 -49.95 -22.13 -25.87
C SER A 4 -49.18 -22.27 -24.55
N THR A 5 -48.58 -23.45 -24.38
CA THR A 5 -47.41 -23.79 -23.56
C THR A 5 -46.32 -22.71 -23.60
N SER A 6 -45.59 -22.47 -22.50
CA SER A 6 -44.11 -22.48 -22.48
C SER A 6 -43.54 -22.12 -21.11
N ILE A 7 -42.87 -23.12 -20.53
CA ILE A 7 -41.85 -22.96 -19.50
C ILE A 7 -40.68 -22.19 -20.14
N LEU A 8 -40.24 -21.10 -19.51
CA LEU A 8 -38.90 -20.57 -19.73
C LEU A 8 -38.27 -20.24 -18.38
N VAL A 9 -37.58 -21.26 -17.85
CA VAL A 9 -36.34 -21.10 -17.08
C VAL A 9 -35.36 -20.31 -17.94
N ILE A 10 -34.38 -19.63 -17.31
CA ILE A 10 -33.16 -18.96 -17.84
C ILE A 10 -33.27 -17.46 -17.58
N SER A 11 -32.34 -16.76 -16.93
CA SER A 11 -31.09 -17.12 -16.26
C SER A 11 -30.60 -15.83 -15.61
N LEU A 12 -29.91 -15.98 -14.48
CA LEU A 12 -28.70 -15.22 -14.13
C LEU A 12 -28.68 -13.74 -14.59
N GLY A 13 -29.32 -12.86 -13.82
CA GLY A 13 -28.94 -11.45 -13.77
C GLY A 13 -27.85 -11.29 -12.72
N LEU A 14 -26.60 -11.33 -13.17
CA LEU A 14 -25.38 -11.31 -12.37
C LEU A 14 -25.43 -10.31 -11.20
N LEU A 15 -25.42 -10.83 -9.97
CA LEU A 15 -24.77 -10.17 -8.85
C LEU A 15 -23.27 -10.18 -9.16
N ALA A 16 -22.82 -9.24 -9.99
CA ALA A 16 -21.41 -8.87 -10.05
C ALA A 16 -21.08 -8.14 -8.74
N LEU A 17 -21.04 -8.91 -7.64
CA LEU A 17 -20.32 -8.50 -6.44
C LEU A 17 -18.89 -8.29 -6.91
N SER A 18 -18.56 -7.02 -7.13
CA SER A 18 -17.23 -6.55 -7.42
C SER A 18 -16.42 -6.82 -6.15
N ASN A 19 -15.94 -8.05 -5.99
CA ASN A 19 -14.85 -8.37 -5.09
C ASN A 19 -13.59 -7.77 -5.71
N VAL A 20 -13.53 -6.44 -5.77
CA VAL A 20 -12.27 -5.74 -5.75
C VAL A 20 -11.76 -6.00 -4.35
N ALA A 21 -10.97 -7.06 -4.19
CA ALA A 21 -10.13 -7.23 -3.01
C ALA A 21 -9.23 -6.00 -2.99
N ARG A 22 -9.69 -4.97 -2.28
CA ARG A 22 -8.96 -3.73 -2.08
C ARG A 22 -7.74 -4.17 -1.27
N ALA A 23 -6.57 -4.17 -1.89
CA ALA A 23 -5.33 -4.37 -1.15
C ALA A 23 -5.32 -3.30 -0.06
N GLU A 24 -5.56 -3.71 1.19
CA GLU A 24 -5.58 -2.77 2.29
C GLU A 24 -4.16 -2.23 2.46
N SER A 25 -4.08 -0.91 2.45
CA SER A 25 -2.84 -0.19 2.73
C SER A 25 -2.42 -0.50 4.15
N LYS A 26 -1.35 -1.29 4.31
CA LYS A 26 -0.80 -1.67 5.60
C LYS A 26 0.48 -0.88 5.82
N VAL A 27 0.54 -0.17 6.94
CA VAL A 27 1.72 0.55 7.43
C VAL A 27 1.91 0.13 8.88
N ILE A 28 3.11 -0.33 9.23
CA ILE A 28 3.48 -0.75 10.58
C ILE A 28 4.73 0.00 10.99
N GLU A 29 4.68 0.75 12.07
CA GLU A 29 5.87 1.36 12.66
C GLU A 29 6.73 0.30 13.36
N ARG A 30 8.05 0.35 13.15
CA ARG A 30 9.01 -0.61 13.74
C ARG A 30 10.07 0.03 14.63
N GLY A 31 10.24 1.35 14.59
CA GLY A 31 11.18 2.06 15.46
C GLY A 31 11.83 3.26 14.77
N ALA A 32 12.98 3.67 15.30
CA ALA A 32 13.77 4.77 14.73
C ALA A 32 14.51 4.34 13.45
N CYS A 33 14.87 5.32 12.65
CA CYS A 33 15.66 5.18 11.43
C CYS A 33 16.63 6.37 11.26
N THR A 34 17.39 6.68 12.31
CA THR A 34 18.32 7.83 12.33
C THR A 34 19.77 7.44 12.01
N THR A 35 20.12 6.18 12.24
CA THR A 35 21.48 5.65 12.06
C THR A 35 21.53 4.58 10.97
N ALA A 36 22.73 4.31 10.45
CA ALA A 36 22.93 3.26 9.46
C ALA A 36 22.55 1.85 9.99
N ASP A 37 22.79 1.59 11.28
CA ASP A 37 22.42 0.33 11.91
C ASP A 37 20.90 0.18 12.01
N GLU A 38 20.18 1.25 12.39
CA GLU A 38 18.72 1.28 12.43
C GLU A 38 18.09 1.12 11.03
N LYS A 39 18.68 1.72 9.99
CA LYS A 39 18.27 1.50 8.59
C LYS A 39 18.39 0.02 8.18
N ALA A 40 19.50 -0.60 8.55
CA ALA A 40 19.73 -2.02 8.28
C ALA A 40 18.77 -2.92 9.07
N GLU A 41 18.44 -2.55 10.31
CA GLU A 41 17.47 -3.25 11.13
C GLU A 41 16.04 -3.13 10.55
N CYS A 42 15.65 -1.91 10.18
CA CYS A 42 14.38 -1.61 9.51
C CYS A 42 14.17 -2.51 8.29
N SER A 43 15.22 -2.66 7.48
CA SER A 43 15.20 -3.51 6.28
C SER A 43 14.96 -4.98 6.57
N GLN A 44 15.46 -5.47 7.71
CA GLN A 44 15.31 -6.87 8.12
C GLN A 44 13.94 -7.14 8.76
N GLN A 45 13.39 -6.19 9.52
CA GLN A 45 12.13 -6.35 10.25
C GLN A 45 10.88 -6.40 9.35
N CYS A 46 10.96 -5.91 8.11
CA CYS A 46 9.81 -5.84 7.20
C CYS A 46 9.62 -7.08 6.31
N THR A 47 10.34 -8.18 6.55
CA THR A 47 10.28 -9.41 5.74
C THR A 47 8.94 -10.17 5.83
N GLU A 48 8.06 -9.85 6.78
CA GLU A 48 6.74 -10.47 6.89
C GLU A 48 5.71 -9.87 5.92
N GLY A 49 5.10 -10.72 5.07
CA GLY A 49 3.83 -10.41 4.41
C GLY A 49 3.89 -9.43 3.23
N ALA A 50 5.00 -9.40 2.47
CA ALA A 50 5.22 -8.49 1.33
C ALA A 50 5.21 -7.00 1.71
N LEU A 51 5.46 -6.69 2.98
CA LEU A 51 5.78 -5.33 3.39
C LEU A 51 7.22 -5.00 2.99
N GLN A 52 7.47 -3.73 2.72
CA GLN A 52 8.75 -3.20 2.33
C GLN A 52 9.17 -2.16 3.36
N PRO A 53 10.45 -2.15 3.74
CA PRO A 53 10.97 -1.17 4.69
C PRO A 53 11.01 0.22 4.06
N MET A 54 10.63 1.24 4.81
CA MET A 54 10.72 2.63 4.40
C MET A 54 10.98 3.51 5.61
N CYS A 55 11.96 4.39 5.51
CA CYS A 55 12.26 5.37 6.54
C CYS A 55 11.60 6.70 6.18
N VAL A 56 10.77 7.18 7.10
CA VAL A 56 9.97 8.39 6.95
C VAL A 56 10.18 9.25 8.19
N SER A 57 10.73 10.46 8.02
CA SER A 57 11.00 11.43 9.09
C SER A 57 11.63 10.75 10.32
N ASP A 58 12.82 10.16 10.14
CA ASP A 58 13.58 9.44 11.17
C ASP A 58 12.88 8.18 11.76
N THR A 59 11.78 7.73 11.17
CA THR A 59 10.97 6.61 11.67
C THR A 59 10.88 5.49 10.65
N CYS A 60 11.14 4.26 11.08
CA CYS A 60 11.02 3.06 10.25
C CYS A 60 9.56 2.59 10.17
N PHE A 61 9.07 2.43 8.95
CA PHE A 61 7.78 1.85 8.63
C PHE A 61 7.92 0.64 7.69
N CYS A 62 7.20 -0.44 7.99
CA CYS A 62 6.97 -1.54 7.06
C CYS A 62 5.66 -1.31 6.32
N THR A 63 5.70 -1.20 5.00
CA THR A 63 4.52 -0.86 4.21
C THR A 63 4.38 -1.64 2.90
N ASN A 64 3.14 -1.86 2.46
CA ASN A 64 2.85 -2.30 1.09
C ASN A 64 2.36 -1.14 0.18
N VAL A 65 2.26 0.09 0.70
CA VAL A 65 1.81 1.25 -0.09
C VAL A 65 2.98 2.00 -0.68
N GLY A 66 3.24 1.70 -1.94
CA GLY A 66 4.30 2.36 -2.70
C GLY A 66 5.65 1.71 -2.41
N VAL A 67 6.08 0.88 -3.33
CA VAL A 67 7.41 0.27 -3.30
C VAL A 67 8.38 1.24 -3.96
N GLY A 68 9.53 1.49 -3.32
CA GLY A 68 10.58 2.32 -3.88
C GLY A 68 11.12 3.32 -2.85
N ASP A 69 12.43 3.26 -2.67
CA ASP A 69 13.27 4.28 -2.05
C ASP A 69 13.08 5.65 -2.71
N CYS A 70 13.55 6.69 -2.04
CA CYS A 70 13.50 8.07 -2.53
C CYS A 70 14.15 8.27 -3.91
N SER A 71 15.01 7.35 -4.33
CA SER A 71 15.66 7.36 -5.64
C SER A 71 14.77 6.82 -6.76
N GLU A 72 13.70 6.07 -6.46
CA GLU A 72 12.84 5.46 -7.47
C GLU A 72 11.58 6.29 -7.80
N ASN A 73 11.22 6.29 -9.09
CA ASN A 73 9.88 6.66 -9.57
C ASN A 73 9.35 8.04 -9.10
N ASN A 74 10.20 9.08 -9.04
CA ASN A 74 9.79 10.46 -8.68
C ASN A 74 9.10 10.55 -7.30
N ASN A 75 9.66 9.83 -6.33
CA ASN A 75 9.21 9.79 -4.94
C ASN A 75 7.78 9.24 -4.80
N LYS A 76 7.34 8.36 -5.71
CA LYS A 76 5.96 7.81 -5.66
C LYS A 76 5.72 6.95 -4.42
N GLY A 77 6.71 6.15 -3.99
CA GLY A 77 6.65 5.38 -2.75
C GLY A 77 6.47 6.31 -1.55
N CYS A 78 7.35 7.30 -1.48
CA CYS A 78 7.31 8.38 -0.50
C CYS A 78 5.97 9.12 -0.40
N LYS A 79 5.41 9.49 -1.56
CA LYS A 79 4.09 10.14 -1.65
C LYS A 79 2.96 9.24 -1.18
N ALA A 80 3.05 7.95 -1.48
CA ALA A 80 2.04 6.99 -1.06
C ALA A 80 2.06 6.80 0.47
N ILE A 81 3.24 6.68 1.09
CA ILE A 81 3.33 6.51 2.54
C ILE A 81 2.94 7.79 3.30
N CYS A 82 3.45 8.98 2.92
CA CYS A 82 3.09 10.23 3.60
C CYS A 82 1.58 10.43 3.57
N ARG A 83 0.95 10.25 2.41
CA ARG A 83 -0.51 10.35 2.26
C ARG A 83 -1.25 9.32 3.11
N THR A 84 -0.71 8.12 3.27
CA THR A 84 -1.31 7.07 4.12
C THR A 84 -1.20 7.44 5.60
N LEU A 85 -0.12 8.12 5.99
CA LEU A 85 0.05 8.72 7.32
C LEU A 85 -0.77 10.01 7.51
N GLY A 86 -1.43 10.51 6.46
CA GLY A 86 -2.22 11.75 6.51
C GLY A 86 -1.38 13.03 6.44
N LEU A 87 -0.14 12.92 5.96
CA LEU A 87 0.83 14.01 5.84
C LEU A 87 1.09 14.35 4.36
N GLU A 88 1.63 15.53 4.09
CA GLU A 88 2.10 15.91 2.77
C GLU A 88 3.58 15.53 2.60
N THR A 89 3.97 15.12 1.40
CA THR A 89 5.38 14.84 1.12
C THR A 89 6.13 16.12 0.84
N THR A 90 6.98 16.52 1.78
CA THR A 90 7.91 17.64 1.63
C THR A 90 9.01 17.30 0.64
N GLY A 91 9.46 16.04 0.62
CA GLY A 91 10.45 15.57 -0.34
C GLY A 91 11.21 14.35 0.16
N CYS A 92 12.47 14.28 -0.25
CA CYS A 92 13.40 13.23 0.14
C CYS A 92 14.72 13.86 0.60
N SER A 93 15.27 13.37 1.70
CA SER A 93 16.59 13.75 2.22
C SER A 93 17.36 12.48 2.56
N ASP A 94 18.59 12.33 2.07
CA ASP A 94 19.47 11.20 2.43
C ASP A 94 18.82 9.80 2.27
N ASP A 95 18.09 9.64 1.16
CA ASP A 95 17.27 8.46 0.81
C ASP A 95 16.08 8.17 1.74
N GLU A 96 15.73 9.13 2.61
CA GLU A 96 14.59 9.07 3.52
C GLU A 96 13.46 9.99 3.07
N CYS A 97 12.24 9.55 3.36
CA CYS A 97 11.04 10.30 3.09
C CYS A 97 10.79 11.36 4.13
N VAL A 98 10.60 12.61 3.71
CA VAL A 98 10.24 13.68 4.62
C VAL A 98 8.76 14.02 4.40
N CYS A 99 7.95 13.79 5.43
CA CYS A 99 6.54 14.17 5.47
C CYS A 99 6.30 15.25 6.54
N ASP A 100 5.43 16.22 6.25
CA ASP A 100 5.00 17.30 7.15
C ASP A 100 3.47 17.45 7.14
#